data_AF-A0A4S8M989-F1
#
_entry.id   AF-A0A4S8M989-F1
#
_cell.length_a   1.000
_cell.length_b   1.000
_cell.length_c   1.000
_cell.angle_alpha   90.00
_cell.angle_beta   90.00
_cell.angle_gamma   90.00
#
_symmetry.space_group_name_H-M   'P 1'
#
loop_
_entity.id
_entity.type
_entity.pdbx_description
1 polymer ?
#
loop_
_entity_poly.entity_id
_entity_poly.type
_entity_poly.pdbx_seq_one_letter_code
_entity_poly.pdbx_strand_id
1 'polypeptide(L)'
;MNELAAQFIFISFFTAIISLFYIILRSISWSRFSANDASRRDALLFSFLTLGSFVHTWFYMFKFLAWSFHDYESHKNVAEITGKTLLERMTAWLVDSTLFEQAWVTVCAGPLNWWWSEQICAYTVGAWTVFLFLEGQRHKIQRIWAYMLLGQLVAISVASNLFYLALSLSPHNPVEKRSQPLRAKPILWISIFTSLFTVAYTPYTSEKTFFPNLLVMHVMLTIPLIYVSLRKYSSNPSERFTTSFKTLYAFIFIFASLIRIRTVIAAFQAVPYYTDVRSVVNLMPLVGALWETLHSHPAQSSIGWDAVWTSGSFVIWAWLKYGNSLSLRNLLVNTIVASAGVMAPFLELVVPSSKNARGSEAGTDAKSS
;
A
#
# COMPACT_ATOMS: atom_id res chain seq x y z
N MET A 1 25.97 5.23 17.20
CA MET A 1 26.00 5.88 15.87
C MET A 1 26.55 7.28 16.06
N ASN A 2 27.46 7.77 15.21
CA ASN A 2 27.99 9.13 15.37
C ASN A 2 26.92 10.17 14.96
N GLU A 3 26.91 11.34 15.60
CA GLU A 3 25.92 12.42 15.35
C GLU A 3 25.78 12.80 13.88
N LEU A 4 26.91 12.95 13.17
CA LEU A 4 26.94 13.23 11.74
C LEU A 4 26.26 12.14 10.91
N ALA A 5 26.37 10.87 11.32
CA ALA A 5 25.70 9.78 10.63
C ALA A 5 24.19 9.84 10.81
N ALA A 6 23.70 10.21 12.01
CA ALA A 6 22.27 10.35 12.28
C ALA A 6 21.65 11.50 11.45
N GLN A 7 22.34 12.65 11.41
CA GLN A 7 21.94 13.79 10.59
C GLN A 7 21.94 13.44 9.10
N PHE A 8 22.98 12.73 8.62
CA PHE A 8 23.06 12.30 7.23
C PHE A 8 21.92 11.34 6.87
N ILE A 9 21.63 10.35 7.71
CA ILE A 9 20.51 9.41 7.49
C ILE A 9 19.20 10.19 7.39
N PHE A 10 18.94 11.10 8.33
CA PHE A 10 17.74 11.93 8.33
C PHE A 10 17.61 12.76 7.04
N ILE A 11 18.66 13.50 6.66
CA ILE A 11 18.66 14.31 5.43
C ILE A 11 18.50 13.41 4.19
N SER A 12 19.16 12.25 4.16
CA SER A 12 19.09 11.31 3.04
C SER A 12 17.67 10.74 2.86
N PHE A 13 16.93 10.52 3.95
CA PHE A 13 15.55 10.05 3.93
C PHE A 13 14.61 11.05 3.22
N PHE A 14 14.65 12.33 3.62
CA PHE A 14 13.85 13.37 2.96
C PHE A 14 14.29 13.63 1.53
N THR A 15 15.59 13.61 1.26
CA THR A 15 16.13 13.74 -0.10
C THR A 15 15.65 12.60 -1.00
N ALA A 16 15.60 11.37 -0.48
CA ALA A 16 15.07 10.22 -1.21
C ALA A 16 13.58 10.38 -1.53
N ILE A 17 12.76 10.84 -0.56
CA ILE A 17 11.33 11.10 -0.77
C ILE A 17 11.11 12.15 -1.88
N ILE A 18 11.80 13.29 -1.78
CA ILE A 18 11.70 14.37 -2.79
C ILE A 18 12.13 13.85 -4.16
N SER A 19 13.21 13.08 -4.22
CA SER A 19 13.71 12.50 -5.46
C SER A 19 12.72 11.51 -6.07
N LEU A 20 12.04 10.69 -5.26
CA LEU A 20 11.03 9.75 -5.72
C LEU A 20 9.80 10.47 -6.28
N PHE A 21 9.29 11.50 -5.59
CA PHE A 21 8.21 12.34 -6.13
C PHE A 21 8.63 12.98 -7.46
N TYR A 22 9.82 13.55 -7.53
CA TYR A 22 10.33 14.14 -8.78
C TYR A 22 10.40 13.11 -9.91
N ILE A 23 10.95 11.92 -9.65
CA ILE A 23 11.06 10.82 -10.61
C ILE A 23 9.68 10.38 -11.11
N ILE A 24 8.73 10.20 -10.20
CA ILE A 24 7.37 9.76 -10.51
C ILE A 24 6.63 10.83 -11.32
N LEU A 25 6.57 12.07 -10.83
CA LEU A 25 5.83 13.15 -11.45
C LEU A 25 6.37 13.48 -12.84
N ARG A 26 7.69 13.42 -13.05
CA ARG A 26 8.32 13.58 -14.37
C ARG A 26 8.01 12.43 -15.32
N SER A 27 7.70 11.23 -14.81
CA SER A 27 7.33 10.07 -15.64
C SER A 27 5.88 10.08 -16.11
N ILE A 28 5.01 10.85 -15.46
CA ILE A 28 3.58 10.91 -15.79
C ILE A 28 3.38 11.68 -17.11
N SER A 29 2.53 11.16 -17.99
CA SER A 29 2.25 11.74 -19.31
C SER A 29 1.25 12.90 -19.24
N TRP A 30 1.67 14.01 -18.60
CA TRP A 30 0.82 15.19 -18.37
C TRP A 30 0.24 15.82 -19.64
N SER A 31 0.85 15.60 -20.81
CA SER A 31 0.33 16.06 -22.10
C SER A 31 -1.08 15.55 -22.40
N ARG A 32 -1.49 14.41 -21.80
CA ARG A 32 -2.82 13.82 -21.99
C ARG A 32 -3.89 14.37 -21.06
N PHE A 33 -3.51 15.17 -20.07
CA PHE A 33 -4.46 15.76 -19.12
C PHE A 33 -5.52 16.63 -19.83
N SER A 34 -5.15 17.27 -20.95
CA SER A 34 -6.05 18.10 -21.74
C SER A 34 -6.76 17.36 -22.89
N ALA A 35 -6.49 16.07 -23.09
CA ALA A 35 -6.93 15.36 -24.31
C ALA A 35 -8.32 14.73 -24.19
N ASN A 36 -8.78 14.41 -22.97
CA ASN A 36 -10.08 13.77 -22.72
C ASN A 36 -10.62 14.18 -21.34
N ASP A 37 -11.86 14.66 -21.29
CA ASP A 37 -12.52 15.06 -20.05
C ASP A 37 -12.64 13.92 -19.03
N ALA A 38 -12.86 12.68 -19.47
CA ALA A 38 -12.90 11.53 -18.57
C ALA A 38 -11.55 11.28 -17.90
N SER A 39 -10.46 11.26 -18.68
CA SER A 39 -9.09 11.13 -18.15
C SER A 39 -8.70 12.29 -17.25
N ARG A 40 -9.17 13.50 -17.55
CA ARG A 40 -8.96 14.69 -16.73
C ARG A 40 -9.65 14.57 -15.37
N ARG A 41 -10.91 14.12 -15.35
CA ARG A 41 -11.68 13.89 -14.11
C ARG A 41 -11.02 12.83 -13.23
N ASP A 42 -10.63 11.70 -13.82
CA ASP A 42 -9.95 10.62 -13.09
C ASP A 42 -8.60 11.10 -12.56
N ALA A 43 -7.83 11.84 -13.36
CA ALA A 43 -6.56 12.43 -12.93
C ALA A 43 -6.73 13.40 -11.76
N LEU A 44 -7.70 14.34 -11.84
CA LEU A 44 -8.00 15.28 -10.75
C LEU A 44 -8.41 14.55 -9.48
N LEU A 45 -9.25 13.52 -9.59
CA LEU A 45 -9.67 12.70 -8.46
C LEU A 45 -8.48 12.03 -7.78
N PHE A 46 -7.62 11.34 -8.54
CA PHE A 46 -6.46 10.67 -7.95
C PHE A 46 -5.38 11.65 -7.48
N SER A 47 -5.26 12.84 -8.06
CA SER A 47 -4.44 13.92 -7.51
C SER A 47 -4.97 14.41 -6.17
N PHE A 48 -6.28 14.61 -6.03
CA PHE A 48 -6.91 14.99 -4.77
C PHE A 48 -6.74 13.89 -3.71
N LEU A 49 -6.99 12.62 -4.07
CA LEU A 49 -6.77 11.49 -3.16
C LEU A 49 -5.31 11.35 -2.74
N THR A 50 -4.36 11.59 -3.65
CA THR A 50 -2.91 11.62 -3.33
C THR A 50 -2.61 12.70 -2.30
N LEU A 51 -3.09 13.93 -2.52
CA LEU A 51 -2.82 15.05 -1.62
C LEU A 51 -3.49 14.84 -0.26
N GLY A 52 -4.76 14.43 -0.25
CA GLY A 52 -5.52 14.14 0.96
C GLY A 52 -4.89 13.02 1.78
N SER A 53 -4.51 11.92 1.14
CA SER A 53 -3.87 10.81 1.84
C SER A 53 -2.47 11.19 2.35
N PHE A 54 -1.69 11.96 1.59
CA PHE A 54 -0.38 12.46 2.01
C PHE A 54 -0.50 13.38 3.24
N VAL A 55 -1.34 14.41 3.16
CA VAL A 55 -1.53 15.36 4.27
C VAL A 55 -2.00 14.63 5.53
N HIS A 56 -2.95 13.70 5.40
CA HIS A 56 -3.52 13.01 6.56
C HIS A 56 -2.51 12.05 7.22
N THR A 57 -1.79 11.24 6.45
CA THR A 57 -0.80 10.30 7.03
C THR A 57 0.40 11.05 7.59
N TRP A 58 0.89 12.09 6.89
CA TRP A 58 2.02 12.88 7.37
C TRP A 58 1.71 13.75 8.58
N PHE A 59 0.47 14.23 8.72
CA PHE A 59 0.02 14.87 9.96
C PHE A 59 0.28 13.98 11.18
N TYR A 60 -0.08 12.70 11.10
CA TYR A 60 0.18 11.74 12.17
C TYR A 60 1.65 11.32 12.27
N MET A 61 2.38 11.25 11.16
CA MET A 61 3.83 11.02 11.19
C MET A 61 4.55 12.13 11.95
N PHE A 62 4.24 13.40 11.69
CA PHE A 62 4.81 14.52 12.44
C PHE A 62 4.38 14.50 13.91
N LYS A 63 3.12 14.15 14.20
CA LYS A 63 2.66 13.95 15.58
C LYS A 63 3.44 12.84 16.29
N PHE A 64 3.77 11.76 15.58
CA PHE A 64 4.60 10.67 16.11
C PHE A 64 6.04 11.12 16.36
N LEU A 65 6.66 11.86 15.43
CA LEU A 65 8.01 12.40 15.62
C LEU A 65 8.06 13.34 16.83
N ALA A 66 7.06 14.21 16.99
CA ALA A 66 6.95 15.09 18.15
C ALA A 66 6.73 14.31 19.45
N TRP A 67 5.86 13.30 19.44
CA TRP A 67 5.62 12.42 20.58
C TRP A 67 6.91 11.67 20.99
N SER A 68 7.62 11.07 20.03
CA SER A 68 8.85 10.32 20.28
C SER A 68 9.98 11.22 20.80
N PHE A 69 10.09 12.44 20.27
CA PHE A 69 11.04 13.43 20.80
C PHE A 69 10.71 13.81 22.26
N HIS A 70 9.43 14.06 22.56
CA HIS A 70 9.02 14.39 23.92
C HIS A 70 9.21 13.23 24.90
N ASP A 71 8.88 12.00 24.46
CA ASP A 71 9.10 10.77 25.23
C ASP A 71 10.59 10.61 25.56
N TYR A 72 11.48 10.77 24.57
CA TYR A 72 12.94 10.77 24.77
C TYR A 72 13.38 11.79 25.82
N GLU A 73 12.91 13.03 25.74
CA GLU A 73 13.29 14.07 26.69
C GLU A 73 12.77 13.84 28.11
N SER A 74 11.61 13.21 28.25
CA SER A 74 11.04 12.91 29.57
C SER A 74 11.90 11.95 30.40
N HIS A 75 12.75 11.16 29.74
CA HIS A 75 13.68 10.22 30.36
C HIS A 75 15.08 10.81 30.62
N LYS A 76 15.32 12.09 30.29
CA LYS A 76 16.60 12.76 30.51
C LYS A 76 16.53 13.66 31.74
N ASN A 77 17.64 13.75 32.48
CA ASN A 77 17.74 14.67 33.60
C ASN A 77 17.74 16.13 33.10
N VAL A 78 17.20 17.06 33.90
CA VAL A 78 17.16 18.50 33.55
C VAL A 78 18.55 19.04 33.22
N ALA A 79 19.60 18.57 33.92
CA ALA A 79 20.98 18.95 33.67
C ALA A 79 21.52 18.49 32.29
N GLU A 80 20.97 17.42 31.71
CA GLU A 80 21.38 16.90 30.40
C GLU A 80 20.76 17.67 29.23
N ILE A 81 19.68 18.42 29.49
CA ILE A 81 18.95 19.23 28.50
C ILE A 81 19.36 20.71 28.60
N THR A 82 19.59 21.19 29.82
CA THR A 82 19.87 22.60 30.10
C THR A 82 21.15 23.05 29.40
N GLY A 83 21.07 24.14 28.62
CA GLY A 83 22.21 24.71 27.90
C GLY A 83 22.46 24.11 26.51
N LYS A 84 21.74 23.06 26.10
CA LYS A 84 21.79 22.53 24.73
C LYS A 84 20.81 23.24 23.81
N THR A 85 21.24 23.51 22.59
CA THR A 85 20.38 24.00 21.52
C THR A 85 19.36 22.94 21.11
N LEU A 86 18.26 23.35 20.45
CA LEU A 86 17.27 22.42 19.92
C LEU A 86 17.90 21.43 18.92
N LEU A 87 18.84 21.89 18.09
CA LEU A 87 19.50 21.04 17.10
C LEU A 87 20.35 19.94 17.75
N GLU A 88 21.09 20.27 18.82
CA GLU A 88 21.86 19.28 19.59
C GLU A 88 20.93 18.25 20.26
N ARG A 89 19.82 18.70 20.85
CA ARG A 89 18.81 17.82 21.45
C ARG A 89 18.17 16.90 20.43
N MET A 90 17.79 17.43 19.26
CA MET A 90 17.24 16.62 18.15
C MET A 90 18.27 15.64 17.60
N THR A 91 19.55 16.04 17.51
CA THR A 91 20.63 15.16 17.05
C THR A 91 20.84 14.01 18.03
N ALA A 92 20.88 14.29 19.34
CA ALA A 92 20.98 13.27 20.37
C ALA A 92 19.77 12.30 20.35
N TRP A 93 18.55 12.84 20.20
CA TRP A 93 17.34 12.03 20.01
C TRP A 93 17.43 11.10 18.80
N LEU A 94 17.88 11.59 17.64
CA LEU A 94 18.05 10.78 16.43
C LEU A 94 19.15 9.71 16.56
N VAL A 95 20.15 9.93 17.40
CA VAL A 95 21.21 8.95 17.68
C VAL A 95 20.71 7.85 18.61
N ASP A 96 19.95 8.22 19.64
CA ASP A 96 19.53 7.33 20.72
C ASP A 96 18.21 6.59 20.43
N SER A 97 17.42 7.05 19.46
CA SER A 97 16.08 6.50 19.19
C SER A 97 16.04 5.64 17.94
N THR A 98 15.45 4.45 18.04
CA THR A 98 15.14 3.60 16.89
C THR A 98 13.74 3.90 16.36
N LEU A 99 13.53 5.12 15.81
CA LEU A 99 12.20 5.64 15.40
C LEU A 99 11.37 4.66 14.57
N PHE A 100 12.00 4.03 13.58
CA PHE A 100 11.34 3.08 12.70
C PHE A 100 10.90 1.82 13.45
N GLU A 101 11.76 1.28 14.31
CA GLU A 101 11.47 0.11 15.14
C GLU A 101 10.37 0.44 16.16
N GLN A 102 10.48 1.57 16.86
CA GLN A 102 9.47 2.03 17.82
C GLN A 102 8.08 2.15 17.17
N ALA A 103 8.00 2.76 15.98
CA ALA A 103 6.75 2.86 15.24
C ALA A 103 6.20 1.47 14.88
N TRP A 104 7.02 0.62 14.29
CA TRP A 104 6.58 -0.69 13.79
C TRP A 104 6.26 -1.70 14.89
N VAL A 105 6.96 -1.67 16.02
CA VAL A 105 6.58 -2.46 17.20
C VAL A 105 5.22 -1.99 17.71
N THR A 106 5.01 -0.67 17.82
CA THR A 106 3.74 -0.10 18.29
C THR A 106 2.56 -0.51 17.42
N VAL A 107 2.71 -0.46 16.10
CA VAL A 107 1.62 -0.77 15.17
C VAL A 107 1.38 -2.27 14.97
N CYS A 108 2.30 -3.11 15.45
CA CYS A 108 2.15 -4.56 15.47
C CYS A 108 1.85 -5.11 16.88
N ALA A 109 1.83 -4.24 17.90
CA ALA A 109 1.68 -4.63 19.30
C ALA A 109 0.24 -5.07 19.60
N GLY A 110 -0.01 -6.37 19.47
CA GLY A 110 -1.27 -6.99 19.86
C GLY A 110 -2.31 -7.07 18.74
N PRO A 111 -3.44 -7.77 18.98
CA PRO A 111 -4.37 -8.16 17.93
C PRO A 111 -5.09 -7.00 17.23
N LEU A 112 -5.46 -5.94 17.97
CA LEU A 112 -6.19 -4.80 17.41
C LEU A 112 -5.28 -3.87 16.59
N ASN A 113 -4.05 -3.64 17.04
CA ASN A 113 -3.05 -2.91 16.28
C ASN A 113 -2.71 -3.64 14.99
N TRP A 114 -2.44 -4.95 15.10
CA TRP A 114 -2.18 -5.80 13.95
C TRP A 114 -3.36 -5.88 12.99
N TRP A 115 -4.62 -5.80 13.46
CA TRP A 115 -5.80 -5.78 12.58
C TRP A 115 -5.78 -4.65 11.56
N TRP A 116 -5.22 -3.49 11.91
CA TRP A 116 -5.03 -2.36 11.00
C TRP A 116 -3.80 -2.56 10.11
N SER A 117 -2.66 -2.90 10.71
CA SER A 117 -1.37 -3.03 10.01
C SER A 117 -1.34 -4.20 9.02
N GLU A 118 -2.03 -5.29 9.33
CA GLU A 118 -2.14 -6.47 8.47
C GLU A 118 -2.77 -6.13 7.12
N GLN A 119 -3.80 -5.29 7.10
CA GLN A 119 -4.53 -4.98 5.87
C GLN A 119 -3.65 -4.30 4.84
N ILE A 120 -2.87 -3.31 5.29
CA ILE A 120 -1.98 -2.57 4.39
C ILE A 120 -0.80 -3.44 3.96
N CYS A 121 -0.27 -4.27 4.86
CA CYS A 121 0.76 -5.25 4.54
C CYS A 121 0.26 -6.26 3.50
N ALA A 122 -0.86 -6.94 3.74
CA ALA A 122 -1.44 -7.94 2.84
C ALA A 122 -1.77 -7.35 1.46
N TYR A 123 -2.36 -6.14 1.43
CA TYR A 123 -2.59 -5.41 0.18
C TYR A 123 -1.30 -5.11 -0.56
N THR A 124 -0.29 -4.58 0.13
CA THR A 124 0.99 -4.20 -0.48
C THR A 124 1.72 -5.40 -1.07
N VAL A 125 1.85 -6.47 -0.28
CA VAL A 125 2.63 -7.65 -0.66
C VAL A 125 1.95 -8.52 -1.71
N GLY A 126 0.63 -8.66 -1.61
CA GLY A 126 -0.14 -9.50 -2.51
C GLY A 126 -0.62 -8.71 -3.72
N ALA A 127 -1.66 -7.91 -3.52
CA ALA A 127 -2.39 -7.27 -4.60
C ALA A 127 -1.57 -6.19 -5.32
N TRP A 128 -0.99 -5.27 -4.55
CA TRP A 128 -0.36 -4.06 -5.07
C TRP A 128 0.90 -4.35 -5.86
N THR A 129 1.75 -5.25 -5.37
CA THR A 129 2.99 -5.63 -6.07
C THR A 129 2.70 -6.27 -7.43
N VAL A 130 1.73 -7.18 -7.51
CA VAL A 130 1.29 -7.77 -8.79
C VAL A 130 0.68 -6.71 -9.68
N PHE A 131 -0.15 -5.83 -9.11
CA PHE A 131 -0.82 -4.77 -9.85
C PHE A 131 0.18 -3.80 -10.50
N LEU A 132 1.16 -3.29 -9.74
CA LEU A 132 2.25 -2.46 -10.26
C LEU A 132 3.01 -3.17 -11.39
N PHE A 133 3.34 -4.44 -11.19
CA PHE A 133 4.05 -5.23 -12.19
C PHE A 133 3.22 -5.36 -13.48
N LEU A 134 1.97 -5.79 -13.36
CA LEU A 134 1.11 -6.12 -14.49
C LEU A 134 0.63 -4.87 -15.24
N GLU A 135 0.06 -3.91 -14.52
CA GLU A 135 -0.48 -2.69 -15.14
C GLU A 135 0.64 -1.75 -15.58
N GLY A 136 1.77 -1.74 -14.87
CA GLY A 136 2.95 -1.00 -15.29
C GLY A 136 3.47 -1.48 -16.64
N GLN A 137 3.47 -2.80 -16.87
CA GLN A 137 3.79 -3.37 -18.18
C GLN A 137 2.74 -3.04 -19.24
N ARG A 138 1.45 -3.24 -18.94
CA ARG A 138 0.34 -2.98 -19.89
C ARG A 138 0.30 -1.53 -20.37
N HIS A 139 0.48 -0.59 -19.44
CA HIS A 139 0.44 0.84 -19.71
C HIS A 139 1.82 1.44 -20.04
N LYS A 140 2.88 0.61 -20.09
CA LYS A 140 4.27 1.03 -20.33
C LYS A 140 4.73 2.14 -19.37
N ILE A 141 4.25 2.11 -18.14
CA ILE A 141 4.67 3.02 -17.07
C ILE A 141 6.10 2.67 -16.70
N GLN A 142 7.00 3.64 -16.83
CA GLN A 142 8.40 3.45 -16.48
C GLN A 142 8.61 3.54 -14.98
N ARG A 143 9.69 2.92 -14.48
CA ARG A 143 10.16 3.07 -13.09
C ARG A 143 9.11 2.68 -12.04
N ILE A 144 8.39 1.59 -12.27
CA ILE A 144 7.37 1.08 -11.33
C ILE A 144 7.91 0.83 -9.92
N TRP A 145 9.21 0.53 -9.80
CA TRP A 145 9.89 0.39 -8.51
C TRP A 145 9.81 1.66 -7.66
N ALA A 146 9.77 2.84 -8.29
CA ALA A 146 9.73 4.11 -7.58
C ALA A 146 8.41 4.27 -6.82
N TYR A 147 7.30 3.79 -7.37
CA TYR A 147 6.00 3.80 -6.69
C TYR A 147 6.02 2.88 -5.47
N MET A 148 6.63 1.70 -5.58
CA MET A 148 6.78 0.80 -4.43
C MET A 148 7.66 1.43 -3.34
N LEU A 149 8.83 1.98 -3.70
CA LEU A 149 9.70 2.65 -2.72
C LEU A 149 9.04 3.87 -2.09
N LEU A 150 8.31 4.68 -2.86
CA LEU A 150 7.54 5.78 -2.31
C LEU A 150 6.50 5.27 -1.32
N GLY A 151 5.83 4.17 -1.65
CA GLY A 151 4.87 3.52 -0.76
C GLY A 151 5.49 3.09 0.57
N GLN A 152 6.72 2.54 0.54
CA GLN A 152 7.43 2.09 1.74
C GLN A 152 7.99 3.25 2.59
N LEU A 153 8.36 4.38 1.99
CA LEU A 153 8.95 5.52 2.69
C LEU A 153 7.91 6.56 3.15
N VAL A 154 6.78 6.67 2.45
CA VAL A 154 5.79 7.74 2.64
C VAL A 154 4.47 7.16 3.14
N ALA A 155 3.76 6.46 2.27
CA ALA A 155 2.45 5.84 2.53
C ALA A 155 2.00 5.07 1.28
N ILE A 156 1.40 3.90 1.47
CA ILE A 156 0.94 3.04 0.37
C ILE A 156 -0.22 3.70 -0.38
N SER A 157 -1.10 4.42 0.32
CA SER A 157 -2.20 5.16 -0.31
C SER A 157 -1.70 6.24 -1.26
N VAL A 158 -0.66 7.00 -0.87
CA VAL A 158 -0.06 8.06 -1.69
C VAL A 158 0.52 7.46 -2.97
N ALA A 159 1.30 6.39 -2.84
CA ALA A 159 1.86 5.69 -3.99
C ALA A 159 0.79 5.05 -4.89
N SER A 160 -0.26 4.48 -4.30
CA SER A 160 -1.37 3.87 -5.03
C SER A 160 -2.13 4.91 -5.84
N ASN A 161 -2.46 6.05 -5.23
CA ASN A 161 -3.15 7.15 -5.90
C ASN A 161 -2.31 7.77 -7.02
N LEU A 162 -1.01 7.96 -6.83
CA LEU A 162 -0.12 8.43 -7.89
C LEU A 162 -0.03 7.46 -9.06
N PHE A 163 -0.04 6.16 -8.79
CA PHE A 163 -0.02 5.17 -9.85
C PHE A 163 -1.38 5.07 -10.56
N TYR A 164 -2.51 5.21 -9.86
CA TYR A 164 -3.82 5.33 -10.49
C TYR A 164 -3.93 6.59 -11.37
N LEU A 165 -3.36 7.71 -10.92
CA LEU A 165 -3.18 8.92 -11.73
C LEU A 165 -2.34 8.61 -12.98
N ALA A 166 -1.20 7.92 -12.83
CA ALA A 166 -0.36 7.53 -13.95
C ALA A 166 -1.11 6.65 -14.96
N LEU A 167 -1.92 5.68 -14.49
CA LEU A 167 -2.76 4.84 -15.34
C LEU A 167 -3.81 5.65 -16.09
N SER A 168 -4.47 6.59 -15.42
CA SER A 168 -5.52 7.46 -16.00
C SER A 168 -4.99 8.36 -17.13
N LEU A 169 -3.70 8.71 -17.05
CA LEU A 169 -3.00 9.53 -18.03
C LEU A 169 -2.12 8.72 -19.00
N SER A 170 -2.05 7.39 -18.86
CA SER A 170 -1.25 6.56 -19.75
C SER A 170 -2.02 6.20 -21.02
N PRO A 171 -1.35 6.06 -22.18
CA PRO A 171 -1.95 5.46 -23.36
C PRO A 171 -2.45 4.06 -23.05
N HIS A 172 -3.77 3.88 -23.06
CA HIS A 172 -4.31 2.55 -23.24
C HIS A 172 -4.03 2.16 -24.69
N ASN A 173 -3.06 1.26 -24.92
CA ASN A 173 -2.85 0.70 -26.25
C ASN A 173 -3.94 -0.35 -26.46
N PRO A 174 -4.99 -0.11 -27.27
CA PRO A 174 -6.10 -1.06 -27.45
C PRO A 174 -5.70 -2.28 -28.31
N VAL A 175 -4.40 -2.46 -28.56
CA VAL A 175 -3.88 -3.34 -29.59
C VAL A 175 -2.68 -4.10 -29.05
N GLU A 176 -2.97 -5.21 -28.38
CA GLU A 176 -2.22 -6.44 -28.59
C GLU A 176 -3.19 -7.52 -29.06
N LYS A 177 -3.78 -7.31 -30.24
CA LYS A 177 -4.21 -8.43 -31.06
C LYS A 177 -2.94 -9.24 -31.40
N ARG A 178 -2.72 -10.36 -30.70
CA ARG A 178 -1.68 -11.42 -30.90
C ARG A 178 -0.45 -11.48 -29.99
N SER A 179 -0.24 -10.58 -29.03
CA SER A 179 0.88 -10.78 -28.10
C SER A 179 0.55 -11.86 -27.09
N GLN A 180 1.50 -12.75 -26.84
CA GLN A 180 1.34 -13.86 -25.91
C GLN A 180 0.82 -13.36 -24.54
N PRO A 181 -0.06 -14.13 -23.86
CA PRO A 181 -0.56 -13.72 -22.57
C PRO A 181 0.61 -13.49 -21.61
N LEU A 182 0.65 -12.30 -20.98
CA LEU A 182 1.63 -11.99 -19.94
C LEU A 182 1.57 -13.09 -18.87
N ARG A 183 2.73 -13.61 -18.49
CA ARG A 183 2.87 -14.64 -17.45
C ARG A 183 3.71 -14.13 -16.28
N ALA A 184 3.35 -14.55 -15.08
CA ALA A 184 4.09 -14.23 -13.88
C ALA A 184 5.36 -15.10 -13.80
N LYS A 185 6.51 -14.43 -13.74
CA LYS A 185 7.82 -15.07 -13.63
C LYS A 185 8.10 -15.57 -12.20
N PRO A 186 8.98 -16.57 -12.00
CA PRO A 186 9.43 -17.04 -10.69
C PRO A 186 9.80 -15.96 -9.70
N ILE A 187 10.59 -14.98 -10.15
CA ILE A 187 11.01 -13.85 -9.31
C ILE A 187 9.82 -13.10 -8.70
N LEU A 188 8.69 -12.98 -9.42
CA LEU A 188 7.50 -12.30 -8.92
C LEU A 188 6.78 -13.15 -7.87
N TRP A 189 6.42 -14.39 -8.21
CA TRP A 189 5.61 -15.21 -7.32
C TRP A 189 6.39 -15.67 -6.07
N ILE A 190 7.70 -15.95 -6.19
CA ILE A 190 8.55 -16.25 -5.01
C ILE A 190 8.56 -15.06 -4.07
N SER A 191 8.83 -13.87 -4.59
CA SER A 191 8.87 -12.64 -3.79
C SER A 191 7.56 -12.38 -3.06
N ILE A 192 6.42 -12.58 -3.73
CA ILE A 192 5.08 -12.39 -3.14
C ILE A 192 4.82 -13.41 -2.04
N PHE A 193 5.05 -14.70 -2.28
CA PHE A 193 4.76 -15.72 -1.26
C PHE A 193 5.70 -15.64 -0.07
N THR A 194 6.98 -15.33 -0.29
CA THR A 194 7.89 -15.04 0.82
C THR A 194 7.41 -13.84 1.62
N SER A 195 6.95 -12.77 0.97
CA SER A 195 6.43 -11.58 1.66
C SER A 195 5.09 -11.84 2.37
N LEU A 196 4.19 -12.65 1.80
CA LEU A 196 2.95 -13.06 2.47
C LEU A 196 3.25 -13.93 3.69
N PHE A 197 4.27 -14.79 3.60
CA PHE A 197 4.73 -15.57 4.74
C PHE A 197 5.28 -14.68 5.85
N THR A 198 6.11 -13.69 5.54
CA THR A 198 6.61 -12.75 6.56
C THR A 198 5.48 -11.96 7.22
N VAL A 199 4.49 -11.50 6.46
CA VAL A 199 3.27 -10.86 7.01
C VAL A 199 2.51 -11.82 7.93
N ALA A 200 2.30 -13.06 7.50
CA ALA A 200 1.65 -14.07 8.32
C ALA A 200 2.43 -14.37 9.61
N TYR A 201 3.76 -14.28 9.57
CA TYR A 201 4.64 -14.60 10.68
C TYR A 201 4.86 -13.44 11.67
N THR A 202 4.66 -12.18 11.25
CA THR A 202 4.91 -10.98 12.07
C THR A 202 4.33 -11.03 13.49
N PRO A 203 3.08 -11.48 13.75
CA PRO A 203 2.56 -11.54 15.13
C PRO A 203 3.31 -12.50 16.06
N TYR A 204 4.15 -13.38 15.52
CA TYR A 204 4.92 -14.39 16.26
C TYR A 204 6.41 -14.07 16.35
N THR A 205 6.84 -12.93 15.80
CA THR A 205 8.24 -12.52 15.93
C THR A 205 8.53 -12.02 17.33
N SER A 206 9.72 -12.33 17.83
CA SER A 206 10.34 -11.69 18.99
C SER A 206 11.05 -10.38 18.60
N GLU A 207 11.45 -9.60 19.60
CA GLU A 207 12.27 -8.38 19.42
C GLU A 207 13.46 -8.59 18.46
N LYS A 208 14.15 -9.73 18.57
CA LYS A 208 15.32 -10.06 17.72
C LYS A 208 14.97 -10.43 16.28
N THR A 209 13.75 -10.92 16.04
CA THR A 209 13.34 -11.48 14.73
C THR A 209 12.39 -10.55 13.97
N PHE A 210 11.81 -9.56 14.66
CA PHE A 210 10.86 -8.61 14.08
C PHE A 210 11.49 -7.80 12.94
N PHE A 211 12.61 -7.13 13.21
CA PHE A 211 13.25 -6.28 12.21
C PHE A 211 13.77 -7.06 10.99
N PRO A 212 14.47 -8.21 11.14
CA PRO A 212 14.82 -9.04 9.99
C PRO A 212 13.61 -9.51 9.17
N ASN A 213 12.52 -9.93 9.82
CA ASN A 213 11.29 -10.34 9.13
C ASN A 213 10.69 -9.19 8.31
N LEU A 214 10.64 -7.99 8.90
CA LEU A 214 10.16 -6.79 8.25
C LEU A 214 11.07 -6.40 7.06
N LEU A 215 12.39 -6.44 7.23
CA LEU A 215 13.33 -6.15 6.15
C LEU A 215 13.19 -7.12 4.97
N VAL A 216 13.05 -8.42 5.24
CA VAL A 216 12.81 -9.44 4.20
C VAL A 216 11.55 -9.10 3.40
N MET A 217 10.46 -8.73 4.08
CA MET A 217 9.24 -8.26 3.42
C MET A 217 9.55 -7.12 2.44
N HIS A 218 10.13 -6.02 2.93
CA HIS A 218 10.40 -4.82 2.11
C HIS A 218 11.32 -5.08 0.91
N VAL A 219 12.39 -5.86 1.10
CA VAL A 219 13.34 -6.20 0.04
C VAL A 219 12.67 -7.04 -1.03
N MET A 220 11.92 -8.07 -0.64
CA MET A 220 11.25 -8.98 -1.58
C MET A 220 10.24 -8.24 -2.47
N LEU A 221 9.53 -7.24 -1.96
CA LEU A 221 8.59 -6.43 -2.76
C LEU A 221 9.26 -5.65 -3.90
N THR A 222 10.51 -5.26 -3.69
CA THR A 222 11.21 -4.34 -4.59
C THR A 222 11.95 -5.09 -5.70
N ILE A 223 12.48 -6.29 -5.39
CA ILE A 223 13.24 -7.15 -6.31
C ILE A 223 12.54 -7.35 -7.68
N PRO A 224 11.27 -7.83 -7.76
CA PRO A 224 10.65 -8.10 -9.05
C PRO A 224 10.39 -6.82 -9.85
N LEU A 225 10.15 -5.69 -9.19
CA LEU A 225 9.88 -4.39 -9.81
C LEU A 225 11.15 -3.73 -10.36
N ILE A 226 12.28 -3.87 -9.66
CA ILE A 226 13.59 -3.47 -10.17
C ILE A 226 13.98 -4.37 -11.34
N TYR A 227 13.85 -5.69 -11.19
CA TYR A 227 14.23 -6.66 -12.21
C TYR A 227 13.55 -6.38 -13.56
N VAL A 228 12.25 -6.13 -13.56
CA VAL A 228 11.50 -5.82 -14.78
C VAL A 228 11.84 -4.45 -15.36
N SER A 229 12.24 -3.49 -14.51
CA SER A 229 12.65 -2.15 -14.96
C SER A 229 14.04 -2.14 -15.59
N LEU A 230 14.94 -3.03 -15.14
CA LEU A 230 16.31 -3.14 -15.65
C LEU A 230 16.42 -3.96 -16.94
N ARG A 231 15.64 -5.04 -17.08
CA ARG A 231 15.65 -5.84 -18.31
C ARG A 231 14.67 -5.27 -19.33
N LYS A 232 15.18 -4.83 -20.49
CA LYS A 232 14.36 -4.70 -21.70
C LYS A 232 13.73 -6.06 -21.95
N TYR A 233 12.41 -6.12 -21.85
CA TYR A 233 11.62 -7.34 -21.91
C TYR A 233 11.97 -8.16 -23.15
N SER A 234 12.70 -9.25 -22.95
CA SER A 234 12.84 -10.31 -23.95
C SER A 234 11.83 -11.38 -23.58
N SER A 235 10.77 -11.48 -24.37
CA SER A 235 9.79 -12.57 -24.29
C SER A 235 10.44 -13.85 -24.81
N ASN A 236 11.38 -14.40 -24.03
CA ASN A 236 11.95 -15.69 -24.38
C ASN A 236 10.91 -16.76 -23.97
N PRO A 237 10.27 -17.47 -24.93
CA PRO A 237 9.18 -18.40 -24.63
C PRO A 237 9.63 -19.62 -23.80
N SER A 238 10.94 -19.77 -23.61
CA SER A 238 11.61 -20.89 -22.93
C SER A 238 11.83 -20.70 -21.43
N GLU A 239 11.35 -19.61 -20.81
CA GLU A 239 11.45 -19.44 -19.36
C GLU A 239 10.58 -20.49 -18.64
N ARG A 240 11.27 -21.47 -18.03
CA ARG A 240 10.68 -22.52 -17.18
C ARG A 240 10.03 -21.88 -15.94
N PHE A 241 8.98 -22.52 -15.40
CA PHE A 241 8.27 -22.14 -14.16
C PHE A 241 7.48 -20.83 -14.17
N THR A 242 6.96 -20.43 -15.33
CA THR A 242 6.01 -19.30 -15.41
C THR A 242 4.58 -19.73 -15.06
N THR A 243 3.81 -18.84 -14.42
CA THR A 243 2.40 -19.11 -14.06
C THR A 243 1.46 -18.05 -14.65
N SER A 244 0.17 -18.37 -14.75
CA SER A 244 -0.83 -17.38 -15.17
C SER A 244 -1.09 -16.38 -14.04
N PHE A 245 -1.35 -15.12 -14.37
CA PHE A 245 -1.72 -14.11 -13.36
C PHE A 245 -3.02 -14.48 -12.63
N LYS A 246 -3.97 -15.16 -13.30
CA LYS A 246 -5.19 -15.68 -12.65
C LYS A 246 -4.84 -16.69 -11.55
N THR A 247 -3.96 -17.64 -11.85
CA THR A 247 -3.49 -18.62 -10.85
C THR A 247 -2.77 -17.92 -9.69
N LEU A 248 -1.92 -16.94 -9.98
CA LEU A 248 -1.23 -16.17 -8.94
C LEU A 248 -2.23 -15.40 -8.06
N TYR A 249 -3.19 -14.69 -8.62
CA TYR A 249 -4.23 -13.99 -7.86
C TYR A 249 -5.10 -14.95 -7.05
N ALA A 250 -5.40 -16.15 -7.54
CA ALA A 250 -6.13 -17.16 -6.79
C ALA A 250 -5.37 -17.58 -5.52
N PHE A 251 -4.07 -17.85 -5.64
CA PHE A 251 -3.25 -18.15 -4.47
C PHE A 251 -3.13 -16.96 -3.51
N ILE A 252 -2.91 -15.75 -4.02
CA ILE A 252 -2.87 -14.54 -3.19
C ILE A 252 -4.18 -14.36 -2.43
N PHE A 253 -5.32 -14.53 -3.09
CA PHE A 253 -6.64 -14.45 -2.47
C PHE A 253 -6.79 -15.46 -1.33
N ILE A 254 -6.41 -16.73 -1.56
CA ILE A 254 -6.48 -17.78 -0.53
C ILE A 254 -5.58 -17.42 0.66
N PHE A 255 -4.31 -17.09 0.42
CA PHE A 255 -3.36 -16.75 1.49
C PHE A 255 -3.78 -15.51 2.27
N ALA A 256 -4.16 -14.42 1.58
CA ALA A 256 -4.64 -13.21 2.22
C ALA A 256 -5.91 -13.46 3.03
N SER A 257 -6.84 -14.30 2.53
CA SER A 257 -8.04 -14.69 3.27
C SER A 257 -7.71 -15.44 4.56
N LEU A 258 -6.76 -16.38 4.52
CA LEU A 258 -6.33 -17.13 5.70
C LEU A 258 -5.69 -16.22 6.75
N ILE A 259 -4.80 -15.31 6.34
CA ILE A 259 -4.19 -14.30 7.22
C ILE A 259 -5.28 -13.41 7.82
N ARG A 260 -6.22 -12.96 7.00
CA ARG A 260 -7.30 -12.07 7.42
C ARG A 260 -8.24 -12.74 8.41
N ILE A 261 -8.69 -13.96 8.14
CA ILE A 261 -9.56 -14.75 9.03
C ILE A 261 -8.89 -14.90 10.40
N ARG A 262 -7.61 -15.30 10.43
CA ARG A 262 -6.86 -15.43 11.69
C ARG A 262 -6.80 -14.10 12.45
N THR A 263 -6.51 -13.02 11.75
CA THR A 263 -6.39 -11.67 12.35
C THR A 263 -7.72 -11.18 12.89
N VAL A 264 -8.83 -11.43 12.18
CA VAL A 264 -10.18 -11.10 12.63
C VAL A 264 -10.54 -11.91 13.88
N ILE A 265 -10.30 -13.22 13.90
CA ILE A 265 -10.55 -14.07 15.08
C ILE A 265 -9.77 -13.55 16.30
N ALA A 266 -8.48 -13.24 16.13
CA ALA A 266 -7.65 -12.71 17.21
C ALA A 266 -8.16 -11.35 17.72
N ALA A 267 -8.64 -10.47 16.83
CA ALA A 267 -9.23 -9.20 17.21
C ALA A 267 -10.54 -9.37 18.01
N PHE A 268 -11.41 -10.30 17.61
CA PHE A 268 -12.62 -10.62 18.38
C PHE A 268 -12.28 -11.15 19.79
N GLN A 269 -11.29 -12.03 19.89
CA GLN A 269 -10.85 -12.59 21.17
C GLN A 269 -10.20 -11.55 22.10
N ALA A 270 -9.64 -10.47 21.54
CA ALA A 270 -9.00 -9.41 22.32
C ALA A 270 -10.01 -8.41 22.95
N VAL A 271 -11.26 -8.39 22.49
CA VAL A 271 -12.28 -7.47 23.01
C VAL A 271 -13.00 -8.12 24.21
N PRO A 272 -12.90 -7.57 25.44
CA PRO A 272 -13.39 -8.20 26.68
C PRO A 272 -14.87 -8.60 26.66
N TYR A 273 -15.68 -7.91 25.85
CA TYR A 273 -17.12 -8.13 25.70
C TYR A 273 -17.47 -9.51 25.10
N TYR A 274 -16.60 -10.11 24.29
CA TYR A 274 -16.88 -11.39 23.60
C TYR A 274 -16.39 -12.63 24.36
N THR A 275 -16.23 -12.54 25.68
CA THR A 275 -15.90 -13.70 26.53
C THR A 275 -17.01 -14.76 26.55
N ASP A 276 -18.24 -14.42 26.13
CA ASP A 276 -19.35 -15.35 25.96
C ASP A 276 -19.72 -15.53 24.46
N VAL A 277 -19.71 -16.79 23.99
CA VAL A 277 -19.84 -17.19 22.57
C VAL A 277 -21.18 -16.76 21.94
N ARG A 278 -22.21 -16.47 22.77
CA ARG A 278 -23.52 -16.00 22.29
C ARG A 278 -23.54 -14.50 21.89
N SER A 279 -22.49 -13.74 22.20
CA SER A 279 -22.43 -12.28 21.98
C SER A 279 -21.87 -11.85 20.62
N VAL A 280 -21.36 -12.79 19.80
CA VAL A 280 -20.65 -12.54 18.52
C VAL A 280 -21.53 -11.91 17.43
N VAL A 281 -22.85 -11.82 17.64
CA VAL A 281 -23.79 -11.23 16.68
C VAL A 281 -23.69 -9.69 16.62
N ASN A 282 -23.27 -9.03 17.70
CA ASN A 282 -23.12 -7.57 17.72
C ASN A 282 -21.69 -7.17 17.36
N LEU A 283 -21.46 -6.45 16.25
CA LEU A 283 -20.14 -5.97 15.83
C LEU A 283 -19.71 -4.65 16.48
N MET A 284 -20.62 -3.93 17.13
CA MET A 284 -20.35 -2.58 17.65
C MET A 284 -19.20 -2.52 18.68
N PRO A 285 -19.07 -3.46 19.63
CA PRO A 285 -17.92 -3.48 20.55
C PRO A 285 -16.57 -3.60 19.82
N LEU A 286 -16.49 -4.47 18.80
CA LEU A 286 -15.28 -4.59 17.99
C LEU A 286 -14.99 -3.30 17.21
N VAL A 287 -16.01 -2.70 16.58
CA VAL A 287 -15.85 -1.43 15.85
C VAL A 287 -15.37 -0.32 16.78
N GLY A 288 -15.94 -0.21 17.98
CA GLY A 288 -15.49 0.74 19.01
C GLY A 288 -14.04 0.54 19.41
N ALA A 289 -13.65 -0.71 19.71
CA ALA A 289 -12.27 -1.04 20.08
C ALA A 289 -11.26 -0.76 18.96
N LEU A 290 -11.63 -1.06 17.70
CA LEU A 290 -10.80 -0.76 16.53
C LEU A 290 -10.66 0.74 16.29
N TRP A 291 -11.74 1.50 16.49
CA TRP A 291 -11.74 2.96 16.37
C TRP A 291 -10.88 3.62 17.45
N GLU A 292 -10.96 3.13 18.68
CA GLU A 292 -10.14 3.58 19.80
C GLU A 292 -8.66 3.24 19.56
N THR A 293 -8.38 2.03 19.10
CA THR A 293 -7.03 1.60 18.72
C THR A 293 -6.47 2.46 17.58
N LEU A 294 -7.27 2.82 16.58
CA LEU A 294 -6.85 3.69 15.49
C LEU A 294 -6.31 5.05 15.99
N HIS A 295 -6.83 5.55 17.12
CA HIS A 295 -6.47 6.85 17.69
C HIS A 295 -5.62 6.77 18.95
N SER A 296 -5.27 5.56 19.41
CA SER A 296 -4.55 5.36 20.68
C SER A 296 -3.10 5.85 20.64
N HIS A 297 -2.48 5.83 19.46
CA HIS A 297 -1.09 6.23 19.28
C HIS A 297 -0.87 6.87 17.91
N PRO A 298 -0.08 7.96 17.77
CA PRO A 298 0.10 8.64 16.49
C PRO A 298 0.71 7.75 15.40
N ALA A 299 1.63 6.83 15.74
CA ALA A 299 2.15 5.85 14.76
C ALA A 299 1.04 4.92 14.25
N GLN A 300 0.15 4.46 15.15
CA GLN A 300 -1.00 3.64 14.81
C GLN A 300 -1.99 4.39 13.93
N SER A 301 -2.26 5.66 14.24
CA SER A 301 -3.12 6.52 13.42
C SER A 301 -2.53 6.73 12.02
N SER A 302 -1.21 6.95 11.89
CA SER A 302 -0.56 7.10 10.59
C SER A 302 -0.79 5.90 9.68
N ILE A 303 -0.51 4.69 10.18
CA ILE A 303 -0.66 3.44 9.39
C ILE A 303 -2.13 3.06 9.21
N GLY A 304 -2.94 3.18 10.25
CA GLY A 304 -4.36 2.84 10.19
C GLY A 304 -5.12 3.72 9.20
N TRP A 305 -4.87 5.04 9.18
CA TRP A 305 -5.45 5.93 8.16
C TRP A 305 -4.89 5.66 6.77
N ASP A 306 -3.63 5.25 6.64
CA ASP A 306 -3.08 4.79 5.35
C ASP A 306 -3.86 3.56 4.83
N ALA A 307 -4.21 2.61 5.70
CA ALA A 307 -5.05 1.46 5.35
C ALA A 307 -6.47 1.88 4.91
N VAL A 308 -7.08 2.87 5.58
CA VAL A 308 -8.39 3.43 5.22
C VAL A 308 -8.33 4.11 3.84
N TRP A 309 -7.36 5.00 3.62
CA TRP A 309 -7.18 5.68 2.34
C TRP A 309 -6.91 4.70 1.21
N THR A 310 -6.04 3.72 1.43
CA THR A 310 -5.73 2.67 0.46
C THR A 310 -6.98 1.89 0.08
N SER A 311 -7.80 1.51 1.06
CA SER A 311 -9.05 0.78 0.82
C SER A 311 -10.08 1.62 0.07
N GLY A 312 -10.25 2.89 0.45
CA GLY A 312 -11.15 3.82 -0.25
C GLY A 312 -10.72 4.07 -1.69
N SER A 313 -9.43 4.33 -1.91
CA SER A 313 -8.85 4.52 -3.24
C SER A 313 -8.99 3.28 -4.12
N PHE A 314 -8.78 2.09 -3.55
CA PHE A 314 -9.01 0.83 -4.26
C PHE A 314 -10.48 0.67 -4.68
N VAL A 315 -11.44 0.93 -3.79
CA VAL A 315 -12.88 0.86 -4.10
C VAL A 315 -13.24 1.82 -5.22
N ILE A 316 -12.77 3.07 -5.16
CA ILE A 316 -12.99 4.07 -6.20
C ILE A 316 -12.40 3.60 -7.53
N TRP A 317 -11.14 3.17 -7.55
CA TRP A 317 -10.49 2.69 -8.76
C TRP A 317 -11.21 1.47 -9.36
N ALA A 318 -11.57 0.49 -8.54
CA ALA A 318 -12.26 -0.71 -8.97
C ALA A 318 -13.67 -0.38 -9.50
N TRP A 319 -14.37 0.58 -8.90
CA TRP A 319 -15.66 1.04 -9.41
C TRP A 319 -15.52 1.79 -10.75
N LEU A 320 -14.51 2.65 -10.91
CA LEU A 320 -14.26 3.31 -12.19
C LEU A 320 -13.93 2.30 -13.31
N LYS A 321 -13.21 1.22 -12.98
CA LYS A 321 -12.81 0.18 -13.93
C LYS A 321 -13.93 -0.82 -14.23
N TYR A 322 -14.72 -1.22 -13.22
CA TYR A 322 -15.63 -2.35 -13.28
C TYR A 322 -17.10 -2.01 -12.96
N GLY A 323 -17.44 -0.73 -12.79
CA GLY A 323 -18.73 -0.27 -12.24
C GLY A 323 -19.98 -0.77 -12.96
N ASN A 324 -19.87 -1.15 -14.24
CA ASN A 324 -20.99 -1.76 -14.99
C ASN A 324 -21.31 -3.19 -14.53
N SER A 325 -20.37 -3.87 -13.88
CA SER A 325 -20.48 -5.27 -13.43
C SER A 325 -20.59 -5.42 -11.92
N LEU A 326 -20.34 -4.36 -11.15
CA LEU A 326 -20.26 -4.42 -9.68
C LEU A 326 -21.07 -3.30 -9.03
N SER A 327 -21.92 -3.68 -8.07
CA SER A 327 -22.56 -2.71 -7.17
C SER A 327 -21.52 -2.06 -6.26
N LEU A 328 -21.43 -0.72 -6.28
CA LEU A 328 -20.55 0.06 -5.41
C LEU A 328 -20.76 -0.28 -3.92
N ARG A 329 -22.03 -0.50 -3.52
CA ARG A 329 -22.37 -0.88 -2.15
C ARG A 329 -21.72 -2.21 -1.77
N ASN A 330 -21.81 -3.22 -2.64
CA ASN A 330 -21.24 -4.55 -2.36
C ASN A 330 -19.72 -4.48 -2.32
N LEU A 331 -19.10 -3.72 -3.23
CA LEU A 331 -17.66 -3.51 -3.24
C LEU A 331 -17.19 -2.85 -1.93
N LEU A 332 -17.87 -1.78 -1.50
CA LEU A 332 -17.55 -1.07 -0.26
C LEU A 332 -17.67 -1.98 0.97
N VAL A 333 -18.82 -2.65 1.13
CA VAL A 333 -19.07 -3.54 2.29
C VAL A 333 -18.06 -4.68 2.34
N ASN A 334 -17.82 -5.33 1.20
CA ASN A 334 -16.87 -6.44 1.15
C ASN A 334 -15.44 -5.98 1.41
N THR A 335 -15.04 -4.80 0.95
CA THR A 335 -13.71 -4.25 1.25
C THR A 335 -13.55 -3.87 2.72
N ILE A 336 -14.59 -3.33 3.37
CA ILE A 336 -14.54 -3.02 4.81
C ILE A 336 -14.36 -4.31 5.63
N VAL A 337 -15.11 -5.37 5.28
CA VAL A 337 -15.08 -6.64 6.02
C VAL A 337 -13.79 -7.43 5.73
N ALA A 338 -13.50 -7.66 4.44
CA ALA A 338 -12.41 -8.54 4.01
C ALA A 338 -11.06 -7.82 3.87
N SER A 339 -11.02 -6.48 3.89
CA SER A 339 -9.89 -5.62 3.51
C SER A 339 -9.61 -5.55 2.00
N ALA A 340 -8.90 -4.50 1.59
CA ALA A 340 -8.40 -4.36 0.22
C ALA A 340 -7.45 -5.49 -0.18
N GLY A 341 -6.67 -6.05 0.77
CA GLY A 341 -5.73 -7.14 0.51
C GLY A 341 -6.38 -8.44 0.04
N VAL A 342 -7.61 -8.69 0.48
CA VAL A 342 -8.41 -9.85 0.05
C VAL A 342 -9.27 -9.51 -1.17
N MET A 343 -9.90 -8.33 -1.19
CA MET A 343 -10.83 -7.98 -2.26
C MET A 343 -10.14 -7.71 -3.61
N ALA A 344 -8.97 -7.09 -3.61
CA ALA A 344 -8.25 -6.80 -4.84
C ALA A 344 -7.92 -8.05 -5.69
N PRO A 345 -7.30 -9.12 -5.14
CA PRO A 345 -7.07 -10.34 -5.92
C PRO A 345 -8.37 -11.05 -6.30
N PHE A 346 -9.41 -11.00 -5.45
CA PHE A 346 -10.72 -11.60 -5.75
C PHE A 346 -11.38 -10.98 -6.98
N LEU A 347 -11.37 -9.64 -7.10
CA LEU A 347 -11.97 -8.96 -8.24
C LEU A 347 -11.32 -9.35 -9.57
N GLU A 348 -10.00 -9.52 -9.59
CA GLU A 348 -9.26 -9.93 -10.80
C GLU A 348 -9.58 -11.39 -11.22
N LEU A 349 -10.16 -12.20 -10.33
CA LEU A 349 -10.62 -13.56 -10.63
C LEU A 349 -12.05 -13.59 -11.18
N VAL A 350 -12.93 -12.78 -10.59
CA VAL A 350 -14.37 -12.84 -10.83
C VAL A 350 -14.82 -11.93 -11.95
N VAL A 351 -14.22 -10.74 -12.09
CA VAL A 351 -14.59 -9.82 -13.16
C VAL A 351 -13.90 -10.26 -14.45
N PRO A 352 -14.65 -10.67 -15.49
CA PRO A 352 -14.04 -10.97 -16.78
C PRO A 352 -13.26 -9.76 -17.26
N SER A 353 -12.07 -9.98 -17.82
CA SER A 353 -11.30 -8.94 -18.53
C SER A 353 -11.97 -8.54 -19.86
N SER A 354 -13.30 -8.50 -19.90
CA SER A 354 -14.09 -8.21 -21.10
C SER A 354 -13.89 -6.74 -21.47
N LYS A 355 -13.35 -6.56 -22.69
CA LYS A 355 -13.25 -5.32 -23.48
C LYS A 355 -14.08 -4.16 -22.92
N ASN A 356 -13.36 -3.13 -22.45
CA ASN A 356 -13.89 -1.84 -21.99
C ASN A 356 -15.12 -1.41 -22.79
N ALA A 357 -16.28 -1.40 -22.13
CA ALA A 357 -17.55 -0.89 -22.64
C ALA A 357 -17.62 0.65 -22.72
N ARG A 358 -16.47 1.36 -22.77
CA ARG A 358 -16.42 2.83 -22.96
C ARG A 358 -16.23 3.22 -24.44
N GLY A 359 -16.64 2.36 -25.37
CA GLY A 359 -16.44 2.55 -26.81
C GLY A 359 -17.71 2.65 -27.66
N SER A 360 -18.92 2.59 -27.10
CA SER A 360 -20.16 2.49 -27.90
C SER A 360 -21.08 3.72 -27.89
N GLU A 361 -20.66 4.88 -27.38
CA GLU A 361 -21.50 6.10 -27.38
C GLU A 361 -21.03 7.20 -28.35
N ALA A 362 -20.00 6.98 -29.17
CA ALA A 362 -19.50 7.98 -30.12
C ALA A 362 -19.81 7.66 -31.60
N GLY A 363 -20.90 6.94 -31.88
CA GLY A 363 -21.17 6.40 -33.22
C GLY A 363 -22.65 6.33 -33.58
N THR A 364 -23.41 7.39 -33.31
CA THR A 364 -24.76 7.57 -33.86
C THR A 364 -25.06 9.05 -33.81
N ASP A 365 -24.74 9.76 -34.89
CA ASP A 365 -25.37 11.02 -35.34
C ASP A 365 -24.45 11.73 -36.33
N ALA A 366 -24.43 11.24 -37.57
CA ALA A 366 -24.09 12.03 -38.76
C ALA A 366 -24.35 11.21 -40.03
N LYS A 367 -25.64 11.05 -40.38
CA LYS A 367 -26.11 10.83 -41.76
C LYS A 367 -27.63 10.91 -41.81
N SER A 368 -28.17 12.12 -41.85
CA SER A 368 -29.45 12.44 -42.51
C SER A 368 -29.67 13.95 -42.59
N SER A 369 -29.21 14.56 -43.68
CA SER A 369 -29.87 15.65 -44.42
C SER A 369 -28.92 16.17 -45.48
#